data_AF-A0A7J8HYG2-F1
#
_entry.id   AF-A0A7J8HYG2-F1
#
_cell.length_a   1.000
_cell.length_b   1.000
_cell.length_c   1.000
_cell.angle_alpha   90.00
_cell.angle_beta   90.00
_cell.angle_gamma   90.00
#
_symmetry.space_group_name_H-M   'P 1'
#
loop_
_entity.id
_entity.type
_entity.pdbx_description
1 polymer ?
#
loop_
_entity_poly.entity_id
_entity_poly.type
_entity_poly.pdbx_seq_one_letter_code
_entity_poly.pdbx_strand_id
1 'polypeptide(L)'
;MSCSDKMARWNVVGIQGSLLSIFVEPIYFSSIILGSLYHGDHLSRAMYQRISNIEDLPPLYTLNKPLLSGISNAEARQPGKAPNFSVNWTVGDSAIEVINATTGKDELGRASRLCKHALYCRWMRVHGKVPSSLLRSKISKPNMYHESKLVAKEYQAAKACLFRAFVKAGLGAWVEKPTEQDQFSLTP
;
A
#
# COMPACT_ATOMS: atom_id res chain seq x y z
N MET A 1 -10.33 0.18 -7.58
CA MET A 1 -8.97 -0.36 -7.84
C MET A 1 -8.88 -1.78 -7.32
N SER A 2 -8.48 -2.71 -8.18
CA SER A 2 -8.33 -4.14 -7.87
C SER A 2 -7.06 -4.41 -7.05
N CYS A 3 -6.91 -5.64 -6.53
CA CYS A 3 -5.65 -6.06 -5.88
C CYS A 3 -4.47 -6.04 -6.86
N SER A 4 -4.68 -6.47 -8.11
CA SER A 4 -3.64 -6.40 -9.15
C SER A 4 -3.15 -4.97 -9.42
N ASP A 5 -4.05 -3.99 -9.41
CA ASP A 5 -3.69 -2.57 -9.57
C ASP A 5 -2.92 -2.05 -8.35
N LYS A 6 -3.33 -2.43 -7.14
CA LYS A 6 -2.62 -2.06 -5.90
C LYS A 6 -1.22 -2.66 -5.85
N MET A 7 -1.05 -3.92 -6.27
CA MET A 7 0.27 -4.57 -6.37
C MET A 7 1.16 -3.89 -7.41
N ALA A 8 0.62 -3.59 -8.60
CA ALA A 8 1.36 -2.84 -9.63
C ALA A 8 1.77 -1.44 -9.13
N ARG A 9 0.91 -0.78 -8.36
CA ARG A 9 1.25 0.46 -7.68
C ARG A 9 2.41 0.28 -6.71
N TRP A 10 2.39 -0.76 -5.88
CA TRP A 10 3.49 -1.04 -4.93
C TRP A 10 4.80 -1.36 -5.65
N ASN A 11 4.76 -1.96 -6.83
CA ASN A 11 5.93 -2.12 -7.69
C ASN A 11 6.46 -0.81 -8.28
N VAL A 12 5.82 0.34 -8.03
CA VAL A 12 6.33 1.66 -8.42
C VAL A 12 6.62 2.52 -7.21
N VAL A 13 5.64 2.74 -6.32
CA VAL A 13 5.78 3.65 -5.18
C VAL A 13 6.32 2.99 -3.91
N GLY A 14 6.59 1.68 -3.98
CA GLY A 14 6.95 0.86 -2.83
C GLY A 14 5.75 0.49 -1.94
N ILE A 15 5.97 -0.48 -1.04
CA ILE A 15 4.95 -1.05 -0.15
C ILE A 15 4.73 -0.20 1.11
N GLN A 16 5.69 0.66 1.47
CA GLN A 16 5.72 1.43 2.73
C GLN A 16 4.67 2.55 2.77
N GLY A 17 4.21 3.02 1.62
CA GLY A 17 3.27 4.14 1.51
C GLY A 17 3.89 5.50 1.84
N SER A 18 3.09 6.56 1.69
CA SER A 18 3.56 7.95 1.76
C SER A 18 4.09 8.38 3.13
N LEU A 19 3.48 7.90 4.22
CA LEU A 19 3.88 8.35 5.56
C LEU A 19 5.24 7.77 5.95
N LEU A 20 5.46 6.47 5.72
CA LEU A 20 6.74 5.85 6.05
C LEU A 20 7.88 6.32 5.15
N SER A 21 7.62 6.72 3.89
CA SER A 21 8.67 7.25 3.01
C SER A 21 9.29 8.56 3.50
N ILE A 22 8.71 9.20 4.51
CA ILE A 22 9.32 10.34 5.21
C ILE A 22 10.56 9.90 6.01
N PHE A 23 10.59 8.64 6.47
CA PHE A 23 11.67 8.08 7.27
C PHE A 23 12.58 7.13 6.48
N VAL A 24 12.04 6.39 5.52
CA VAL A 24 12.75 5.30 4.84
C VAL A 24 12.76 5.45 3.32
N GLU A 25 13.71 4.78 2.68
CA GLU A 25 13.74 4.60 1.23
C GLU A 25 12.56 3.74 0.73
N PRO A 26 12.23 3.80 -0.57
CA PRO A 26 11.22 2.92 -1.15
C PRO A 26 11.54 1.44 -0.89
N ILE A 27 10.56 0.70 -0.36
CA ILE A 27 10.70 -0.73 -0.09
C ILE A 27 9.86 -1.49 -1.11
N TYR A 28 10.44 -2.49 -1.74
CA TYR A 28 9.77 -3.33 -2.74
C TYR A 28 9.77 -4.78 -2.30
N PHE A 29 8.75 -5.53 -2.72
CA PHE A 29 8.81 -6.99 -2.63
C PHE A 29 9.85 -7.52 -3.61
N SER A 30 10.69 -8.44 -3.16
CA SER A 30 11.61 -9.19 -4.03
C SER A 30 10.91 -10.36 -4.72
N SER A 31 9.76 -10.82 -4.19
CA SER A 31 9.04 -11.98 -4.70
C SER A 31 7.54 -11.86 -4.51
N ILE A 32 6.76 -12.36 -5.46
CA ILE A 32 5.32 -12.54 -5.39
C ILE A 32 5.03 -13.99 -5.76
N ILE A 33 4.55 -14.76 -4.78
CA ILE A 33 4.30 -16.19 -4.91
C ILE A 33 2.80 -16.44 -4.83
N LEU A 34 2.24 -17.17 -5.80
CA LEU A 34 0.83 -17.52 -5.82
C LEU A 34 0.64 -19.00 -5.48
N GLY A 35 -0.23 -19.28 -4.51
CA GLY A 35 -0.60 -20.64 -4.10
C GLY A 35 -1.48 -21.38 -5.12
N SER A 36 -2.14 -20.65 -6.01
CA SER A 36 -2.96 -21.17 -7.10
C SER A 36 -3.07 -20.14 -8.23
N LEU A 37 -3.60 -20.55 -9.39
CA LEU A 37 -3.85 -19.68 -10.55
C LEU A 37 -2.61 -18.91 -11.06
N TYR A 38 -1.41 -19.47 -10.84
CA TYR A 38 -0.19 -18.90 -11.41
C TYR A 38 -0.17 -19.09 -12.93
N HIS A 39 -0.01 -17.98 -13.66
CA HIS A 39 0.27 -17.96 -15.08
C HIS A 39 1.28 -16.85 -15.36
N GLY A 40 2.48 -17.21 -15.81
CA GLY A 40 3.62 -16.28 -15.94
C GLY A 40 3.29 -15.01 -16.73
N ASP A 41 2.70 -15.16 -17.92
CA ASP A 41 2.36 -14.00 -18.78
C ASP A 41 1.29 -13.09 -18.17
N HIS A 42 0.26 -13.66 -17.55
CA HIS A 42 -0.81 -12.87 -16.94
C HIS A 42 -0.34 -12.18 -15.67
N LEU A 43 0.46 -12.86 -14.84
CA LEU A 43 0.98 -12.30 -13.60
C LEU A 43 2.00 -11.19 -13.90
N SER A 44 2.98 -11.44 -14.77
CA SER A 44 3.96 -10.41 -15.18
C SER A 44 3.29 -9.19 -15.81
N ARG A 45 2.30 -9.41 -16.68
CA ARG A 45 1.47 -8.33 -17.24
C ARG A 45 0.78 -7.51 -16.17
N ALA A 46 0.11 -8.16 -15.23
CA ALA A 46 -0.63 -7.49 -14.18
C ALA A 46 0.28 -6.73 -13.19
N MET A 47 1.44 -7.31 -12.86
CA MET A 47 2.35 -6.80 -11.82
C MET A 47 3.24 -5.64 -12.28
N TYR A 48 3.69 -5.61 -13.54
CA TYR A 48 4.57 -4.54 -14.02
C TYR A 48 4.53 -4.31 -15.54
N GLN A 49 4.37 -5.34 -16.38
CA GLN A 49 4.60 -5.17 -17.82
C GLN A 49 3.58 -4.23 -18.48
N ARG A 50 2.34 -4.18 -17.99
CA ARG A 50 1.30 -3.29 -18.53
C ARG A 50 1.56 -1.79 -18.34
N ILE A 51 2.51 -1.44 -17.48
CA ILE A 51 2.96 -0.06 -17.21
C ILE A 51 4.46 0.11 -17.48
N SER A 52 5.04 -0.72 -18.37
CA SER A 52 6.46 -0.62 -18.74
C SER A 52 6.81 0.69 -19.45
N ASN A 53 5.80 1.47 -19.86
CA ASN A 53 5.91 2.82 -20.42
C ASN A 53 6.09 3.93 -19.36
N ILE A 54 6.20 3.58 -18.07
CA ILE A 54 6.42 4.55 -17.01
C ILE A 54 7.81 5.19 -17.13
N GLU A 55 7.87 6.50 -16.92
CA GLU A 55 9.05 7.34 -17.06
C GLU A 55 9.06 8.41 -15.95
N ASP A 56 10.17 9.14 -15.85
CA ASP A 56 10.35 10.27 -14.93
C ASP A 56 10.08 9.93 -13.45
N LEU A 57 10.49 8.75 -13.01
CA LEU A 57 10.41 8.38 -11.61
C LEU A 57 11.43 9.19 -10.78
N PRO A 58 11.06 9.68 -9.58
CA PRO A 58 12.01 10.33 -8.68
C PRO A 58 13.16 9.39 -8.27
N PRO A 59 14.28 9.93 -7.75
CA PRO A 59 15.40 9.13 -7.29
C PRO A 59 14.96 7.98 -6.37
N LEU A 60 15.59 6.81 -6.54
CA LEU A 60 15.33 5.56 -5.80
C LEU A 60 13.97 4.88 -6.08
N TYR A 61 13.04 5.56 -6.75
CA TYR A 61 11.82 4.91 -7.23
C TYR A 61 12.07 4.23 -8.58
N THR A 62 11.55 3.02 -8.74
CA THR A 62 11.70 2.23 -9.96
C THR A 62 10.43 1.42 -10.25
N LEU A 63 10.31 0.92 -11.47
CA LEU A 63 9.37 -0.16 -11.79
C LEU A 63 9.99 -1.50 -11.37
N ASN A 64 9.72 -1.91 -10.14
CA ASN A 64 10.16 -3.18 -9.58
C ASN A 64 9.58 -4.36 -10.37
N LYS A 65 10.45 -5.33 -10.70
CA LYS A 65 10.10 -6.57 -11.40
C LYS A 65 10.48 -7.75 -10.48
N PRO A 66 9.62 -8.09 -9.50
CA PRO A 66 9.94 -9.13 -8.52
C PRO A 66 9.98 -10.51 -9.18
N LEU A 67 10.59 -11.47 -8.49
CA LEU A 67 10.41 -12.89 -8.80
C LEU A 67 8.91 -13.22 -8.78
N LEU A 68 8.42 -13.83 -9.84
CA LEU A 68 7.06 -14.34 -9.95
C LEU A 68 7.10 -15.86 -10.02
N SER A 69 6.40 -16.54 -9.12
CA SER A 69 6.38 -18.00 -9.11
C SER A 69 5.05 -18.55 -8.61
N GLY A 70 4.74 -19.76 -9.07
CA GLY A 70 3.80 -20.66 -8.40
C GLY A 70 4.50 -21.46 -7.30
N ILE A 71 3.75 -22.39 -6.70
CA ILE A 71 4.25 -23.39 -5.75
C ILE A 71 4.09 -24.80 -6.33
N SER A 72 4.86 -25.77 -5.81
CA SER A 72 4.84 -27.15 -6.32
C SER A 72 3.48 -27.83 -6.12
N ASN A 73 2.84 -27.61 -4.97
CA ASN A 73 1.54 -28.18 -4.62
C ASN A 73 0.49 -27.08 -4.63
N ALA A 74 -0.09 -26.81 -5.81
CA ALA A 74 -1.06 -25.73 -5.97
C ALA A 74 -2.42 -26.06 -5.33
N GLU A 75 -3.06 -25.05 -4.72
CA GLU A 75 -4.39 -25.18 -4.14
C GLU A 75 -5.46 -25.37 -5.24
N ALA A 76 -6.39 -26.29 -5.02
CA ALA A 76 -7.55 -26.46 -5.88
C ALA A 76 -8.62 -25.41 -5.57
N ARG A 77 -9.35 -24.99 -6.61
CA ARG A 77 -10.49 -24.08 -6.46
C ARG A 77 -11.56 -24.73 -5.56
N GLN A 78 -11.87 -24.08 -4.44
CA GLN A 78 -12.99 -24.45 -3.58
C GLN A 78 -14.22 -23.59 -3.92
N PRO A 79 -15.23 -24.13 -4.62
CA PRO A 79 -16.46 -23.40 -4.87
C PRO A 79 -17.23 -23.21 -3.56
N GLY A 80 -17.65 -21.98 -3.28
CA GLY A 80 -18.38 -21.67 -2.06
C GLY A 80 -18.52 -20.18 -1.85
N LYS A 81 -19.28 -19.80 -0.81
CA LYS A 81 -19.38 -18.41 -0.39
C LYS A 81 -18.09 -18.01 0.32
N ALA A 82 -17.49 -16.91 -0.10
CA ALA A 82 -16.38 -16.32 0.63
C ALA A 82 -16.86 -15.89 2.03
N PRO A 83 -16.06 -16.10 3.10
CA PRO A 83 -16.38 -15.59 4.41
C PRO A 83 -16.53 -14.07 4.41
N ASN A 84 -17.37 -13.55 5.31
CA ASN A 84 -17.60 -12.10 5.49
C ASN A 84 -16.60 -11.44 6.46
N PHE A 85 -15.55 -12.17 6.86
CA PHE A 85 -14.53 -11.69 7.78
C PHE A 85 -13.14 -11.73 7.14
N SER A 86 -12.24 -10.92 7.69
CA SER A 86 -10.82 -10.87 7.35
C SER A 86 -10.01 -11.06 8.63
N VAL A 87 -9.01 -11.93 8.58
CA VAL A 87 -8.11 -12.22 9.70
C VAL A 87 -6.77 -11.56 9.42
N ASN A 88 -6.18 -10.92 10.42
CA ASN A 88 -4.82 -10.40 10.32
C ASN A 88 -3.98 -10.71 11.56
N TRP A 89 -2.66 -10.77 11.38
CA TRP A 89 -1.66 -10.98 12.42
C TRP A 89 -0.33 -10.35 11.99
N THR A 90 0.37 -9.72 12.92
CA THR A 90 1.75 -9.25 12.75
C THR A 90 2.65 -9.93 13.77
N VAL A 91 3.89 -10.24 13.40
CA VAL A 91 4.86 -10.84 14.32
C VAL A 91 4.99 -10.01 15.60
N GLY A 92 4.88 -10.69 16.75
CA GLY A 92 4.84 -10.08 18.08
C GLY A 92 3.43 -9.90 18.66
N ASP A 93 2.37 -10.08 17.86
CA ASP A 93 1.00 -10.09 18.38
C ASP A 93 0.69 -11.40 19.11
N SER A 94 -0.02 -11.31 20.24
CA SER A 94 -0.44 -12.47 21.04
C SER A 94 -1.55 -13.29 20.39
N ALA A 95 -2.38 -12.67 19.55
CA ALA A 95 -3.51 -13.30 18.87
C ALA A 95 -3.83 -12.63 17.53
N ILE A 96 -4.67 -13.31 16.74
CA ILE A 96 -5.23 -12.75 15.51
C ILE A 96 -6.25 -11.65 15.81
N GLU A 97 -6.41 -10.72 14.87
CA GLU A 97 -7.52 -9.77 14.86
C GLU A 97 -8.48 -10.16 13.73
N VAL A 98 -9.78 -10.28 14.07
CA VAL A 98 -10.85 -10.63 13.13
C VAL A 98 -11.71 -9.40 12.86
N ILE A 99 -11.86 -9.05 11.58
CA ILE A 99 -12.56 -7.85 11.11
C ILE A 99 -13.72 -8.25 10.21
N ASN A 100 -14.89 -7.70 10.47
CA ASN A 100 -16.02 -7.80 9.55
C ASN A 100 -15.70 -6.97 8.29
N ALA A 101 -15.61 -7.64 7.15
CA ALA A 101 -15.18 -7.03 5.89
C ALA A 101 -16.16 -5.98 5.34
N THR A 102 -17.43 -6.04 5.76
CA THR A 102 -18.47 -5.09 5.36
C THR A 102 -18.37 -3.78 6.14
N THR A 103 -18.12 -3.84 7.46
CA THR A 103 -18.05 -2.65 8.31
C THR A 103 -16.64 -2.07 8.44
N GLY A 104 -15.61 -2.88 8.18
CA GLY A 104 -14.21 -2.51 8.38
C GLY A 104 -13.79 -2.40 9.85
N LYS A 105 -14.57 -3.01 10.76
CA LYS A 105 -14.38 -3.03 12.21
C LYS A 105 -14.50 -4.45 12.75
N ASP A 106 -14.08 -4.69 13.99
CA ASP A 106 -14.29 -6.00 14.61
C ASP A 106 -15.78 -6.25 14.93
N GLU A 107 -16.11 -7.44 15.45
CA GLU A 107 -17.50 -7.82 15.75
C GLU A 107 -18.17 -6.94 16.80
N LEU A 108 -17.39 -6.27 17.67
CA LEU A 108 -17.86 -5.32 18.68
C LEU A 108 -17.89 -3.87 18.17
N GLY A 109 -17.61 -3.65 16.88
CA GLY A 109 -17.61 -2.32 16.26
C GLY A 109 -16.40 -1.45 16.62
N ARG A 110 -15.30 -2.05 17.09
CA ARG A 110 -14.04 -1.37 17.44
C ARG A 110 -13.13 -1.24 16.21
N ALA A 111 -12.34 -0.19 16.19
CA ALA A 111 -11.42 0.07 15.08
C ALA A 111 -10.25 -0.93 15.06
N SER A 112 -9.92 -1.43 13.87
CA SER A 112 -8.78 -2.33 13.65
C SER A 112 -7.44 -1.65 13.94
N ARG A 113 -6.44 -2.40 14.43
CA ARG A 113 -5.03 -1.95 14.50
C ARG A 113 -4.43 -1.58 13.13
N LEU A 114 -5.05 -2.02 12.03
CA LEU A 114 -4.65 -1.72 10.66
C LEU A 114 -5.39 -0.53 10.04
N CYS A 115 -6.34 0.10 10.77
CA CYS A 115 -7.04 1.26 10.25
C CYS A 115 -6.11 2.49 10.11
N LYS A 116 -6.53 3.46 9.28
CA LYS A 116 -5.75 4.70 9.03
C LYS A 116 -5.36 5.41 10.32
N HIS A 117 -6.30 5.52 11.26
CA HIS A 117 -6.08 6.18 12.55
C HIS A 117 -5.00 5.47 13.38
N ALA A 118 -5.10 4.14 13.54
CA ALA A 118 -4.13 3.35 14.29
C ALA A 118 -2.72 3.43 13.69
N LEU A 119 -2.59 3.35 12.36
CA LEU A 119 -1.31 3.50 11.68
C LEU A 119 -0.74 4.92 11.83
N TYR A 120 -1.59 5.94 11.80
CA TYR A 120 -1.16 7.32 12.00
C TYR A 120 -0.72 7.58 13.44
N CYS A 121 -1.38 7.00 14.45
CA CYS A 121 -0.90 7.01 15.85
C CYS A 121 0.52 6.47 15.97
N ARG A 122 0.80 5.31 15.34
CA ARG A 122 2.15 4.72 15.35
C ARG A 122 3.16 5.61 14.63
N TRP A 123 2.77 6.18 13.49
CA TRP A 123 3.61 7.10 12.74
C TRP A 123 3.98 8.35 13.55
N MET A 124 3.01 8.98 14.23
CA MET A 124 3.23 10.13 15.12
C MET A 124 4.21 9.79 16.25
N ARG A 125 4.08 8.59 16.85
CA ARG A 125 5.01 8.12 17.89
C ARG A 125 6.45 7.98 17.37
N VAL A 126 6.63 7.57 16.13
CA VAL A 126 7.96 7.50 15.50
C VAL A 126 8.46 8.89 15.17
N HIS A 127 7.63 9.76 14.59
CA HIS A 127 7.99 11.15 14.27
C HIS A 127 8.51 11.89 15.50
N GLY A 128 7.85 11.78 16.65
CA GLY A 128 8.29 12.42 17.90
C GLY A 128 9.59 11.87 18.49
N LYS A 129 10.11 10.74 17.98
CA LYS A 129 11.38 10.13 18.42
C LYS A 129 12.52 10.30 17.43
N VAL A 130 12.22 10.61 16.17
CA VAL A 130 13.23 10.75 15.11
C VAL A 130 13.65 12.22 15.00
N PRO A 131 14.95 12.55 15.15
CA PRO A 131 15.45 13.90 14.94
C PRO A 131 15.07 14.46 13.57
N SER A 132 14.66 15.73 13.51
CA SER A 132 14.21 16.36 12.26
C SER A 132 15.28 16.38 11.15
N SER A 133 16.57 16.33 11.51
CA SER A 133 17.70 16.25 10.57
C SER A 133 17.81 14.92 9.84
N LEU A 134 17.22 13.84 10.37
CA LEU A 134 17.23 12.51 9.75
C LEU A 134 16.00 12.26 8.86
N LEU A 135 15.05 13.18 8.81
CA LEU A 135 13.85 13.03 7.99
C LEU A 135 14.19 13.25 6.51
N ARG A 136 13.74 12.33 5.65
CA ARG A 136 13.85 12.46 4.20
C ARG A 136 12.95 13.57 3.63
N SER A 137 11.88 13.91 4.35
CA SER A 137 10.99 15.01 4.01
C SER A 137 10.71 15.86 5.26
N LYS A 138 10.90 17.18 5.14
CA LYS A 138 10.77 18.10 6.27
C LYS A 138 9.31 18.25 6.66
N ILE A 139 8.95 17.76 7.86
CA ILE A 139 7.66 17.99 8.51
C ILE A 139 7.89 18.46 9.94
N SER A 140 7.53 19.71 10.22
CA SER A 140 7.77 20.34 11.53
C SER A 140 6.68 19.99 12.53
N LYS A 141 5.41 20.19 12.18
CA LYS A 141 4.25 19.94 13.04
C LYS A 141 3.19 19.12 12.28
N PRO A 142 3.29 17.79 12.26
CA PRO A 142 2.22 16.97 11.71
C PRO A 142 0.95 17.12 12.54
N ASN A 143 -0.19 17.30 11.87
CA ASN A 143 -1.50 17.39 12.50
C ASN A 143 -2.51 16.52 11.72
N MET A 144 -2.95 17.00 10.56
CA MET A 144 -3.93 16.29 9.75
C MET A 144 -3.28 15.14 8.95
N TYR A 145 -3.96 14.01 8.88
CA TYR A 145 -3.48 12.81 8.19
C TYR A 145 -3.22 13.06 6.70
N HIS A 146 -4.16 13.71 6.00
CA HIS A 146 -4.02 14.06 4.59
C HIS A 146 -2.78 14.93 4.34
N GLU A 147 -2.61 16.02 5.09
CA GLU A 147 -1.49 16.96 4.94
C GLU A 147 -0.15 16.28 5.19
N SER A 148 -0.06 15.45 6.24
CA SER A 148 1.15 14.68 6.54
C SER A 148 1.54 13.74 5.39
N LYS A 149 0.57 13.16 4.67
CA LYS A 149 0.83 12.36 3.46
C LYS A 149 1.35 13.21 2.31
N LEU A 150 0.90 14.46 2.17
CA LEU A 150 1.31 15.37 1.11
C LEU A 150 2.74 15.90 1.29
N VAL A 151 3.33 15.77 2.47
CA VAL A 151 4.73 16.15 2.71
C VAL A 151 5.72 15.23 2.01
N ALA A 152 5.36 13.96 1.77
CA ALA A 152 6.19 13.00 1.04
C ALA A 152 6.19 13.28 -0.48
N LYS A 153 6.85 14.38 -0.90
CA LYS A 153 6.79 14.89 -2.28
C LYS A 153 7.27 13.90 -3.34
N GLU A 154 8.37 13.20 -3.09
CA GLU A 154 8.89 12.18 -4.02
C GLU A 154 7.90 11.02 -4.18
N TYR A 155 7.30 10.53 -3.08
CA TYR A 155 6.26 9.50 -3.16
C TYR A 155 5.04 9.99 -3.96
N GLN A 156 4.58 11.23 -3.73
CA GLN A 156 3.44 11.78 -4.47
C GLN A 156 3.77 11.97 -5.96
N ALA A 157 5.01 12.34 -6.30
CA ALA A 157 5.48 12.43 -7.68
C ALA A 157 5.50 11.05 -8.35
N ALA A 158 6.07 10.03 -7.71
CA ALA A 158 6.03 8.65 -8.22
C ALA A 158 4.59 8.13 -8.41
N LYS A 159 3.68 8.47 -7.48
CA LYS A 159 2.24 8.18 -7.60
C LYS A 159 1.63 8.85 -8.83
N ALA A 160 1.97 10.11 -9.11
CA ALA A 160 1.50 10.81 -10.30
C ALA A 160 2.06 10.18 -11.60
N CYS A 161 3.35 9.81 -11.63
CA CYS A 161 3.95 9.11 -12.77
C CYS A 161 3.23 7.80 -13.07
N LEU A 162 2.90 7.02 -12.04
CA LEU A 162 2.11 5.78 -12.17
C LEU A 162 0.73 6.06 -12.81
N PHE A 163 0.00 7.05 -12.31
CA PHE A 163 -1.34 7.35 -12.83
C PHE A 163 -1.29 7.79 -14.30
N ARG A 164 -0.28 8.60 -14.67
CA ARG A 164 -0.03 8.95 -16.06
C ARG A 164 0.31 7.73 -16.91
N ALA A 165 1.11 6.79 -16.40
CA ALA A 165 1.48 5.58 -17.14
C ALA A 165 0.26 4.72 -17.49
N PHE A 166 -0.68 4.52 -16.55
CA PHE A 166 -1.93 3.81 -16.80
C PHE A 166 -2.78 4.50 -17.89
N VAL A 167 -2.93 5.82 -17.82
CA VAL A 167 -3.68 6.58 -18.83
C VAL A 167 -3.00 6.52 -20.20
N LYS A 168 -1.68 6.74 -20.26
CA LYS A 168 -0.87 6.70 -21.50
C LYS A 168 -0.91 5.31 -22.16
N ALA A 169 -1.01 4.25 -21.36
CA ALA A 169 -1.15 2.87 -21.85
C ALA A 169 -2.60 2.47 -22.25
N GLY A 170 -3.57 3.39 -22.15
CA GLY A 170 -4.97 3.10 -22.48
C GLY A 170 -5.68 2.19 -21.47
N LEU A 171 -5.19 2.12 -20.23
CA LEU A 171 -5.68 1.22 -19.17
C LEU A 171 -6.66 1.90 -18.19
N GLY A 172 -7.07 3.13 -18.48
CA GLY A 172 -7.99 3.92 -17.67
C GLY A 172 -7.33 4.77 -16.58
N ALA A 173 -8.14 5.59 -15.91
CA ALA A 173 -7.69 6.47 -14.83
C ALA A 173 -7.84 5.81 -13.45
N TRP A 174 -6.90 6.12 -12.55
CA TRP A 174 -6.94 5.60 -11.18
C TRP A 174 -8.05 6.28 -10.37
N VAL A 175 -8.91 5.48 -9.73
CA VAL A 175 -9.97 5.99 -8.86
C VAL A 175 -9.45 6.19 -7.44
N GLU A 176 -9.27 7.45 -7.04
CA GLU A 176 -8.99 7.83 -5.65
C GLU A 176 -10.28 7.95 -4.84
N LYS A 177 -10.15 7.94 -3.51
CA LYS A 177 -11.27 8.18 -2.60
C LYS A 177 -11.42 9.69 -2.40
N PRO A 178 -12.62 10.17 -2.02
CA PRO A 178 -12.81 11.56 -1.61
C PRO A 178 -11.79 11.96 -0.53
N THR A 179 -11.27 13.17 -0.62
CA THR A 179 -10.19 13.67 0.25
C THR A 179 -10.60 13.73 1.72
N GLU A 180 -11.89 13.92 1.97
CA GLU A 180 -12.54 13.97 3.28
C GLU A 180 -12.26 12.70 4.10
N GLN A 181 -12.09 11.55 3.45
CA GLN A 181 -11.73 10.31 4.13
C GLN A 181 -10.36 10.38 4.84
N ASP A 182 -9.45 11.23 4.37
CA ASP A 182 -8.13 11.45 4.94
C ASP A 182 -8.04 12.75 5.77
N GLN A 183 -9.10 13.57 5.82
CA GLN A 183 -9.15 14.83 6.57
C GLN A 183 -9.55 14.60 8.03
N PHE A 184 -8.69 13.91 8.78
CA PHE A 184 -8.82 13.75 10.22
C PHE A 184 -7.48 13.99 10.91
N SER A 185 -7.52 14.36 12.18
CA SER A 185 -6.37 14.44 13.07
C SER A 185 -6.44 13.35 14.13
N LEU A 186 -5.32 13.06 14.79
CA LEU A 186 -5.38 12.39 16.08
C LEU A 186 -5.81 13.46 17.08
N THR A 187 -7.02 13.35 17.62
CA THR A 187 -7.49 14.25 18.67
C THR A 187 -6.43 14.34 19.79
N PRO A 188 -6.19 15.52 20.39
CA PRO A 188 -5.55 15.58 21.70
C PRO A 188 -6.29 14.70 22.72
#